data_AF-A0A931X010-F1
#
_entry.id   AF-A0A931X010-F1
#
_cell.length_a   1.000
_cell.length_b   1.000
_cell.length_c   1.000
_cell.angle_alpha   90.00
_cell.angle_beta   90.00
_cell.angle_gamma   90.00
#
_symmetry.space_group_name_H-M   'P 1'
#
loop_
_entity.id
_entity.type
_entity.pdbx_description
1 polymer ?
#
loop_
_entity_poly.entity_id
_entity_poly.type
_entity_poly.pdbx_seq_one_letter_code
_entity_poly.pdbx_strand_id
1 'polypeptide(L)'
;MSFKRSEKLLGRARKSLAGGVSSHFRALDKPFPMFFEKARGATIVDADGNRYLDYTLSQGPMILGHSCPEILKAVRAELARGQLFAGQHEGEIRLAELFQRHVPCADMTRFSLTGSEAIQTVLRLARAHTNRVKYIKFEGHYHGWFDNVLISVAPAASDAGPEESPEAVGMTAAPTESRCRERSSCRRSR
;
A
#
# COMPACT_ATOMS: atom_id res chain seq x y z
N MET A 1 24.38 -4.64 -19.52
CA MET A 1 24.23 -4.04 -18.18
C MET A 1 24.98 -4.91 -17.17
N SER A 2 25.57 -4.31 -16.14
CA SER A 2 26.24 -5.03 -15.03
C SER A 2 25.38 -4.91 -13.78
N PHE A 3 25.32 -5.97 -12.95
CA PHE A 3 24.50 -5.98 -11.71
C PHE A 3 25.29 -6.45 -10.47
N LYS A 4 26.62 -6.42 -10.53
CA LYS A 4 27.52 -6.99 -9.50
C LYS A 4 27.37 -6.28 -8.15
N ARG A 5 27.20 -4.95 -8.15
CA ARG A 5 27.02 -4.19 -6.89
C ARG A 5 25.66 -4.51 -6.29
N SER A 6 24.61 -4.55 -7.10
CA SER A 6 23.27 -4.94 -6.67
C SER A 6 23.22 -6.36 -6.09
N GLU A 7 23.89 -7.32 -6.71
CA GLU A 7 23.98 -8.70 -6.21
C GLU A 7 24.72 -8.79 -4.86
N LYS A 8 25.85 -8.08 -4.72
CA LYS A 8 26.58 -7.99 -3.44
C LYS A 8 25.72 -7.35 -2.35
N LEU A 9 24.93 -6.33 -2.69
CA LEU A 9 24.00 -5.69 -1.75
C LEU A 9 22.87 -6.63 -1.34
N LEU A 10 22.30 -7.40 -2.27
CA LEU A 10 21.28 -8.41 -1.95
C LEU A 10 21.83 -9.48 -0.99
N GLY A 11 23.05 -9.95 -1.24
CA GLY A 11 23.72 -10.91 -0.35
C GLY A 11 23.94 -10.38 1.07
N ARG A 12 24.20 -9.07 1.21
CA ARG A 12 24.24 -8.40 2.52
C ARG A 12 22.84 -8.24 3.13
N ALA A 13 21.87 -7.79 2.34
CA ALA A 13 20.51 -7.55 2.78
C ALA A 13 19.85 -8.81 3.33
N ARG A 14 20.08 -9.98 2.71
CA ARG A 14 19.57 -11.27 3.20
C ARG A 14 20.07 -11.66 4.60
N LYS A 15 21.16 -11.06 5.08
CA LYS A 15 21.67 -11.25 6.45
C LYS A 15 20.99 -10.35 7.48
N SER A 16 20.23 -9.34 7.04
CA SER A 16 19.65 -8.31 7.91
C SER A 16 18.16 -8.09 7.73
N LEU A 17 17.60 -8.49 6.58
CA LEU A 17 16.20 -8.33 6.20
C LEU A 17 15.62 -9.69 5.82
N ALA A 18 14.40 -9.99 6.31
CA ALA A 18 13.68 -11.19 5.93
C ALA A 18 13.49 -11.24 4.41
N GLY A 19 14.00 -12.29 3.75
CA GLY A 19 14.00 -12.40 2.29
C GLY A 19 14.88 -11.37 1.55
N GLY A 20 15.66 -10.55 2.26
CA GLY A 20 16.49 -9.50 1.69
C GLY A 20 15.76 -8.21 1.31
N VAL A 21 14.48 -8.06 1.67
CA VAL A 21 13.63 -6.91 1.30
C VAL A 21 12.72 -6.48 2.46
N SER A 22 12.25 -5.23 2.44
CA SER A 22 11.26 -4.71 3.41
C SER A 22 9.83 -4.65 2.86
N SER A 23 9.63 -5.03 1.60
CA SER A 23 8.32 -5.19 0.98
C SER A 23 8.41 -6.36 0.00
N HIS A 24 7.47 -7.30 0.11
CA HIS A 24 7.49 -8.52 -0.69
C HIS A 24 7.45 -8.25 -2.20
N PHE A 25 6.81 -7.14 -2.62
CA PHE A 25 6.76 -6.75 -4.03
C PHE A 25 8.16 -6.59 -4.64
N ARG A 26 9.13 -6.07 -3.87
CA ARG A 26 10.54 -5.93 -4.32
C ARG A 26 11.24 -7.28 -4.49
N ALA A 27 10.75 -8.35 -3.85
CA ALA A 27 11.29 -9.69 -4.04
C ALA A 27 11.01 -10.23 -5.45
N LEU A 28 10.00 -9.68 -6.13
CA LEU A 28 9.53 -10.13 -7.44
C LEU A 28 10.28 -9.48 -8.61
N ASP A 29 11.09 -8.46 -8.33
CA ASP A 29 11.89 -7.76 -9.34
C ASP A 29 12.83 -8.71 -10.10
N LYS A 30 13.10 -8.35 -11.37
CA LYS A 30 14.00 -9.09 -12.26
C LYS A 30 15.20 -8.20 -12.64
N PRO A 31 16.41 -8.78 -12.80
CA PRO A 31 16.74 -10.21 -12.71
C PRO A 31 16.71 -10.80 -11.29
N PHE A 32 16.80 -9.93 -10.28
CA PHE A 32 16.63 -10.22 -8.86
C PHE A 32 16.25 -8.89 -8.16
N PRO A 33 15.98 -8.86 -6.85
CA PRO A 33 15.69 -7.61 -6.12
C PRO A 33 16.78 -6.55 -6.31
N MET A 34 16.44 -5.52 -7.10
CA MET A 34 17.38 -4.50 -7.55
C MET A 34 17.61 -3.43 -6.48
N PHE A 35 18.79 -2.81 -6.51
CA PHE A 35 19.14 -1.70 -5.63
C PHE A 35 19.29 -0.43 -6.44
N PHE A 36 18.69 0.67 -5.98
CA PHE A 36 18.73 1.96 -6.65
C PHE A 36 19.49 3.00 -5.83
N GLU A 37 20.27 3.84 -6.53
CA GLU A 37 21.14 4.84 -5.89
C GLU A 37 20.56 6.25 -5.98
N LYS A 38 19.93 6.60 -7.11
CA LYS A 38 19.38 7.94 -7.33
C LYS A 38 18.28 7.95 -8.36
N ALA A 39 17.43 8.97 -8.30
CA ALA A 39 16.35 9.18 -9.25
C ALA A 39 16.09 10.68 -9.46
N ARG A 40 15.80 11.06 -10.70
CA ARG A 40 15.46 12.45 -11.08
C ARG A 40 14.56 12.46 -12.31
N GLY A 41 13.48 13.24 -12.26
CA GLY A 41 12.47 13.28 -13.31
C GLY A 41 11.90 11.89 -13.55
N ALA A 42 11.85 11.46 -14.81
CA ALA A 42 11.36 10.13 -15.18
C ALA A 42 12.45 9.04 -15.11
N THR A 43 13.66 9.32 -14.63
CA THR A 43 14.78 8.36 -14.65
C THR A 43 15.18 7.91 -13.26
N ILE A 44 15.37 6.59 -13.12
CA ILE A 44 16.02 5.96 -11.95
C ILE A 44 17.37 5.38 -12.38
N VAL A 45 18.32 5.35 -11.45
CA VAL A 45 19.67 4.79 -11.65
C VAL A 45 19.92 3.73 -10.60
N ASP A 46 20.25 2.52 -11.04
CA ASP A 46 20.58 1.43 -10.12
C ASP A 46 21.95 1.63 -9.46
N ALA A 47 22.28 0.76 -8.50
CA ALA A 47 23.55 0.82 -7.78
C ALA A 47 24.78 0.55 -8.68
N ASP A 48 24.58 -0.05 -9.85
CA ASP A 48 25.64 -0.34 -10.82
C ASP A 48 25.77 0.78 -11.89
N GLY A 49 24.96 1.83 -11.80
CA GLY A 49 24.98 2.98 -12.70
C GLY A 49 24.14 2.82 -13.96
N ASN A 50 23.38 1.72 -14.11
CA ASN A 50 22.47 1.55 -15.23
C ASN A 50 21.27 2.51 -15.06
N ARG A 51 20.84 3.13 -16.16
CA ARG A 51 19.76 4.13 -16.18
C ARG A 51 18.50 3.55 -16.80
N TYR A 52 17.35 3.83 -16.19
CA TYR A 52 16.05 3.31 -16.61
C TYR A 52 15.04 4.44 -16.70
N LEU A 53 14.16 4.36 -17.70
CA LEU A 53 12.91 5.12 -17.70
C LEU A 53 11.95 4.45 -16.71
N ASP A 54 11.51 5.20 -15.70
CA ASP A 54 10.70 4.67 -14.61
C ASP A 54 9.20 4.81 -14.90
N TYR A 55 8.60 3.68 -15.29
CA TYR A 55 7.14 3.56 -15.42
C TYR A 55 6.46 3.07 -14.14
N THR A 56 7.23 2.65 -13.13
CA THR A 56 6.66 2.18 -11.86
C THR A 56 6.20 3.34 -11.00
N LEU A 57 6.91 4.48 -11.07
CA LEU A 57 6.62 5.71 -10.31
C LEU A 57 6.45 5.44 -8.79
N SER A 58 7.26 4.51 -8.26
CA SER A 58 7.13 4.00 -6.89
C SER A 58 5.74 3.46 -6.53
N GLN A 59 5.06 2.83 -7.50
CA GLN A 59 3.67 2.37 -7.40
C GLN A 59 2.65 3.53 -7.33
N GLY A 60 2.95 4.67 -7.95
CA GLY A 60 2.04 5.81 -8.10
C GLY A 60 2.49 7.16 -7.51
N PRO A 61 3.04 7.24 -6.28
CA PRO A 61 3.36 8.52 -5.61
C PRO A 61 4.28 9.46 -6.39
N MET A 62 5.11 8.94 -7.28
CA MET A 62 6.06 9.74 -8.06
C MET A 62 5.43 10.26 -9.37
N ILE A 63 4.14 10.60 -9.38
CA ILE A 63 3.43 11.10 -10.56
C ILE A 63 4.04 12.39 -11.14
N LEU A 64 4.64 13.24 -10.29
CA LEU A 64 5.36 14.45 -10.70
C LEU A 64 6.86 14.20 -11.00
N GLY A 65 7.26 12.93 -11.07
CA GLY A 65 8.64 12.51 -11.26
C GLY A 65 9.49 12.60 -9.99
N HIS A 66 10.67 11.98 -10.06
CA HIS A 66 11.62 11.91 -8.96
C HIS A 66 12.31 13.25 -8.70
N SER A 67 12.51 13.56 -7.42
CA SER A 67 13.25 14.75 -6.99
C SER A 67 12.70 16.05 -7.62
N CYS A 68 11.38 16.19 -7.70
CA CYS A 68 10.71 17.38 -8.23
C CYS A 68 11.18 18.64 -7.46
N PRO A 69 11.77 19.66 -8.13
CA PRO A 69 12.37 20.81 -7.45
C PRO A 69 11.41 21.56 -6.53
N GLU A 70 10.16 21.76 -6.95
CA GLU A 70 9.15 22.48 -6.15
C GLU A 70 8.77 21.71 -4.88
N ILE A 71 8.58 20.40 -4.98
CA ILE A 71 8.31 19.53 -3.81
C ILE A 71 9.51 19.56 -2.86
N LEU A 72 10.74 19.39 -3.37
CA LEU A 72 11.94 19.39 -2.54
C LEU A 72 12.15 20.73 -1.83
N LYS A 73 11.83 21.84 -2.50
CA LYS A 73 11.89 23.18 -1.90
C LYS A 73 10.89 23.31 -0.75
N ALA A 74 9.64 22.90 -0.95
CA ALA A 74 8.60 22.93 0.08
C ALA A 74 8.96 22.04 1.29
N VAL A 75 9.41 20.80 1.05
CA VAL A 75 9.83 19.88 2.11
C VAL A 75 11.00 20.44 2.90
N ARG A 76 12.04 20.99 2.24
CA ARG A 76 13.19 21.59 2.92
C ARG A 76 12.80 22.77 3.80
N ALA A 77 11.87 23.60 3.33
CA ALA A 77 11.38 24.73 4.12
C ALA A 77 10.66 24.25 5.40
N GLU A 78 9.82 23.22 5.30
CA GLU A 78 9.13 22.66 6.47
C GLU A 78 10.07 21.94 7.43
N LEU A 79 11.10 21.23 6.94
CA LEU A 79 12.09 20.57 7.81
C LEU A 79 12.83 21.55 8.73
N ALA A 80 12.99 22.81 8.32
CA ALA A 80 13.61 23.84 9.16
C ALA A 80 12.71 24.31 10.32
N ARG A 81 11.42 23.99 10.30
CA ARG A 81 10.42 24.40 11.31
C ARG A 81 10.19 23.35 12.41
N GLY A 82 10.79 22.16 12.27
CA GLY A 82 10.60 21.01 13.15
C GLY A 82 9.74 19.92 12.51
N GLN A 83 10.05 18.65 12.80
CA GLN A 83 9.45 17.51 12.10
C GLN A 83 8.23 16.92 12.84
N LEU A 84 8.25 16.94 14.18
CA LEU A 84 7.24 16.30 15.02
C LEU A 84 6.99 17.17 16.25
N PHE A 85 5.71 17.39 16.58
CA PHE A 85 5.31 18.32 17.65
C PHE A 85 4.56 17.65 18.81
N ALA A 86 4.24 16.35 18.71
CA ALA A 86 3.26 15.70 19.59
C ALA A 86 1.95 16.52 19.73
N GLY A 87 1.60 17.23 18.66
CA GLY A 87 0.49 18.19 18.55
C GLY A 87 0.17 18.45 17.08
N GLN A 88 -0.72 19.40 16.83
CA GLN A 88 -1.22 19.73 15.50
C GLN A 88 -0.40 20.84 14.84
N HIS A 89 -0.47 20.96 13.51
CA HIS A 89 0.10 22.07 12.77
C HIS A 89 -0.85 22.57 11.68
N GLU A 90 -0.83 23.86 11.38
CA GLU A 90 -1.77 24.50 10.43
C GLU A 90 -1.80 23.84 9.03
N GLY A 91 -0.72 23.17 8.63
CA GLY A 91 -0.65 22.45 7.36
C GLY A 91 -1.67 21.31 7.25
N GLU A 92 -2.06 20.69 8.36
CA GLU A 92 -3.08 19.63 8.34
C GLU A 92 -4.46 20.17 7.97
N ILE A 93 -4.80 21.39 8.41
CA ILE A 93 -6.06 22.07 8.11
C ILE A 93 -6.09 22.41 6.62
N ARG A 94 -5.05 23.10 6.13
CA ARG A 94 -4.95 23.49 4.72
C ARG A 94 -5.00 22.29 3.77
N LEU A 95 -4.38 21.17 4.15
CA LEU A 95 -4.44 19.94 3.36
C LEU A 95 -5.83 19.33 3.37
N ALA A 96 -6.52 19.29 4.52
CA ALA A 96 -7.88 18.78 4.61
C ALA A 96 -8.87 19.59 3.75
N GLU A 97 -8.77 20.92 3.79
CA GLU A 97 -9.58 21.81 2.94
C GLU A 97 -9.29 21.60 1.45
N LEU A 98 -8.02 21.36 1.09
CA LEU A 98 -7.66 21.01 -0.29
C LEU A 98 -8.30 19.69 -0.72
N PHE A 99 -8.29 18.66 0.14
CA PHE A 99 -8.97 17.40 -0.13
C PHE A 99 -10.48 17.57 -0.32
N GLN A 100 -11.15 18.30 0.56
CA GLN A 100 -12.59 18.60 0.45
C GLN A 100 -12.95 19.24 -0.89
N ARG A 101 -12.12 20.17 -1.38
CA ARG A 101 -12.34 20.82 -2.68
C ARG A 101 -12.23 19.84 -3.86
N HIS A 102 -11.36 18.83 -3.76
CA HIS A 102 -11.11 17.88 -4.86
C HIS A 102 -11.89 16.57 -4.75
N VAL A 103 -12.39 16.22 -3.56
CA VAL A 103 -13.17 15.02 -3.27
C VAL A 103 -14.46 15.46 -2.58
N PRO A 104 -15.50 15.86 -3.35
CA PRO A 104 -16.67 16.55 -2.80
C PRO A 104 -17.52 15.74 -1.81
N CYS A 105 -17.34 14.42 -1.75
CA CYS A 105 -18.02 13.56 -0.78
C CYS A 105 -17.27 13.43 0.57
N ALA A 106 -16.08 14.02 0.69
CA ALA A 106 -15.24 13.92 1.87
C ALA A 106 -15.43 15.14 2.79
N ASP A 107 -16.59 15.27 3.43
CA ASP A 107 -16.92 16.40 4.33
C ASP A 107 -15.90 16.58 5.47
N MET A 108 -15.32 15.48 5.97
CA MET A 108 -14.28 15.48 6.99
C MET A 108 -13.14 14.54 6.59
N THR A 109 -11.90 14.94 6.90
CA THR A 109 -10.70 14.18 6.57
C THR A 109 -9.92 13.78 7.82
N ARG A 110 -9.40 12.55 7.84
CA ARG A 110 -8.41 12.08 8.81
C ARG A 110 -7.21 11.49 8.06
N PHE A 111 -6.01 11.99 8.34
CA PHE A 111 -4.79 11.45 7.75
C PHE A 111 -4.31 10.18 8.46
N SER A 112 -3.63 9.31 7.71
CA SER A 112 -2.95 8.09 8.18
C SER A 112 -1.56 8.05 7.55
N LEU A 113 -0.62 7.28 8.12
CA LEU A 113 0.75 7.22 7.59
C LEU A 113 0.84 6.29 6.38
N THR A 114 -0.04 5.28 6.29
CA THR A 114 -0.07 4.30 5.21
C THR A 114 -1.48 4.02 4.69
N GLY A 115 -1.56 3.46 3.47
CA GLY A 115 -2.82 2.98 2.91
C GLY A 115 -3.46 1.84 3.73
N SER A 116 -2.66 0.93 4.28
CA SER A 116 -3.16 -0.14 5.17
C SER A 116 -3.88 0.42 6.40
N GLU A 117 -3.30 1.44 7.04
CA GLU A 117 -3.91 2.09 8.21
C GLU A 117 -5.19 2.86 7.86
N ALA A 118 -5.20 3.52 6.70
CA ALA A 118 -6.39 4.20 6.21
C ALA A 118 -7.55 3.21 6.02
N ILE A 119 -7.30 2.07 5.37
CA ILE A 119 -8.29 1.00 5.21
C ILE A 119 -8.73 0.44 6.56
N GLN A 120 -7.80 0.18 7.47
CA GLN A 120 -8.18 -0.35 8.78
C GLN A 120 -9.02 0.64 9.59
N THR A 121 -8.75 1.93 9.44
CA THR A 121 -9.52 2.99 10.08
C THR A 121 -10.93 3.07 9.50
N VAL A 122 -11.08 3.04 8.18
CA VAL A 122 -12.42 3.11 7.55
C VAL A 122 -13.27 1.88 7.85
N LEU A 123 -12.68 0.68 7.88
CA LEU A 123 -13.42 -0.53 8.27
C LEU A 123 -13.93 -0.45 9.71
N ARG A 124 -13.13 0.10 10.63
CA ARG A 124 -13.53 0.31 12.02
C ARG A 124 -14.65 1.35 12.13
N LEU A 125 -14.55 2.45 11.38
CA LEU A 125 -15.57 3.49 11.32
C LEU A 125 -16.89 2.96 10.76
N ALA A 126 -16.85 2.20 9.66
CA ALA A 126 -18.03 1.61 9.04
C ALA A 126 -18.75 0.64 10.01
N ARG A 127 -18.00 -0.18 10.74
CA ARG A 127 -18.55 -1.06 11.78
C ARG A 127 -19.21 -0.27 12.91
N ALA A 128 -18.54 0.76 13.44
CA ALA A 128 -19.05 1.60 14.50
C ALA A 128 -20.34 2.35 14.08
N HIS A 129 -20.40 2.81 12.84
CA HIS A 129 -21.57 3.51 12.31
C HIS A 129 -22.76 2.58 12.03
N THR A 130 -22.50 1.39 11.49
CA THR A 130 -23.57 0.48 11.03
C THR A 130 -23.95 -0.62 12.02
N ASN A 131 -23.15 -0.84 13.07
CA ASN A 131 -23.22 -2.00 13.97
C ASN A 131 -23.16 -3.36 13.26
N ARG A 132 -22.59 -3.41 12.04
CA ARG A 132 -22.41 -4.65 11.27
C ARG A 132 -20.97 -5.11 11.37
N VAL A 133 -20.75 -6.41 11.45
CA VAL A 133 -19.40 -7.00 11.57
C VAL A 133 -18.76 -7.37 10.22
N LYS A 134 -19.59 -7.70 9.22
CA LYS A 134 -19.16 -8.15 7.89
C LYS A 134 -18.99 -6.95 6.93
N TYR A 135 -18.05 -7.07 6.01
CA TYR A 135 -17.87 -6.19 4.86
C TYR A 135 -17.61 -7.01 3.60
N ILE A 136 -17.76 -6.38 2.45
CA ILE A 136 -17.52 -7.01 1.15
C ILE A 136 -16.15 -6.58 0.64
N LYS A 137 -15.38 -7.56 0.15
CA LYS A 137 -14.15 -7.38 -0.61
C LYS A 137 -14.29 -8.15 -1.91
N PHE A 138 -13.70 -7.63 -2.98
CA PHE A 138 -13.61 -8.31 -4.26
C PHE A 138 -12.26 -9.03 -4.38
N GLU A 139 -12.26 -10.20 -5.00
CA GLU A 139 -11.03 -10.91 -5.36
C GLU A 139 -10.16 -10.01 -6.27
N GLY A 140 -8.83 -10.13 -6.15
CA GLY A 140 -7.90 -9.31 -6.91
C GLY A 140 -7.64 -7.93 -6.28
N HIS A 141 -8.59 -7.39 -5.51
CA HIS A 141 -8.38 -6.11 -4.84
C HIS A 141 -7.34 -6.23 -3.71
N TYR A 142 -6.42 -5.27 -3.67
CA TYR A 142 -5.45 -5.10 -2.59
C TYR A 142 -5.82 -3.88 -1.73
N HIS A 143 -5.96 -4.09 -0.43
CA HIS A 143 -6.33 -3.04 0.53
C HIS A 143 -5.35 -2.96 1.72
N GLY A 144 -4.10 -3.36 1.50
CA GLY A 144 -3.09 -3.44 2.54
C GLY A 144 -2.86 -4.86 3.05
N TRP A 145 -2.05 -4.97 4.09
CA TRP A 145 -1.48 -6.23 4.55
C TRP A 145 -2.00 -6.70 5.92
N PHE A 146 -3.00 -6.02 6.49
CA PHE A 146 -3.62 -6.49 7.72
C PHE A 146 -4.50 -7.72 7.47
N ASP A 147 -4.53 -8.62 8.45
CA ASP A 147 -5.13 -9.96 8.35
C ASP A 147 -6.56 -9.96 7.78
N ASN A 148 -7.35 -8.96 8.18
CA ASN A 148 -8.76 -8.87 7.81
C ASN A 148 -8.97 -8.48 6.33
N VAL A 149 -7.96 -7.93 5.64
CA VAL A 149 -8.03 -7.54 4.24
C VAL A 149 -7.07 -8.31 3.32
N LEU A 150 -6.12 -9.05 3.90
CA LEU A 150 -5.11 -9.82 3.18
C LEU A 150 -5.64 -11.21 2.76
N ILE A 151 -6.77 -11.21 2.05
CA ILE A 151 -7.51 -12.40 1.61
C ILE A 151 -7.84 -12.26 0.12
N SER A 152 -7.62 -13.31 -0.68
CA SER A 152 -7.90 -13.40 -2.12
C SER A 152 -7.36 -12.18 -2.89
N VAL A 153 -6.11 -11.80 -2.66
CA VAL A 153 -5.43 -10.69 -3.36
C VAL A 153 -4.88 -11.16 -4.72
N ALA A 154 -4.19 -12.30 -4.74
CA ALA A 154 -3.69 -12.93 -5.96
C ALA A 154 -3.65 -14.46 -5.77
N PRO A 155 -4.81 -15.11 -5.57
CA PRO A 155 -4.86 -16.55 -5.38
C PRO A 155 -4.42 -17.29 -6.66
N ALA A 156 -3.89 -18.50 -6.50
CA ALA A 156 -3.76 -19.39 -7.64
C ALA A 156 -5.16 -19.76 -8.16
N ALA A 157 -5.32 -19.88 -9.47
CA ALA A 157 -6.61 -20.21 -10.08
C ALA A 157 -7.19 -21.55 -9.57
N SER A 158 -6.32 -22.49 -9.15
CA SER A 158 -6.72 -23.75 -8.52
C SER A 158 -7.37 -23.57 -7.14
N ASP A 159 -6.99 -22.51 -6.42
CA ASP A 159 -7.34 -22.32 -5.01
C ASP A 159 -8.53 -21.35 -4.85
N ALA A 160 -8.74 -20.48 -5.84
CA ALA A 160 -9.82 -19.48 -5.86
C ALA A 160 -11.23 -20.09 -5.99
N GLY A 161 -11.33 -21.34 -6.44
CA GLY A 161 -12.61 -21.98 -6.75
C GLY A 161 -13.28 -21.43 -8.04
N PRO A 162 -14.43 -21.97 -8.43
CA PRO A 162 -15.17 -21.51 -9.61
C PRO A 162 -15.84 -20.15 -9.37
N GLU A 163 -16.06 -19.35 -10.43
CA GLU A 163 -16.68 -18.02 -10.36
C GLU A 163 -18.07 -18.02 -9.65
N GLU A 164 -18.86 -19.06 -9.87
CA GLU A 164 -20.19 -19.25 -9.25
C GLU A 164 -20.11 -19.61 -7.75
N SER A 165 -18.94 -19.99 -7.26
CA SER A 165 -18.71 -20.38 -5.87
C SER A 165 -17.24 -20.17 -5.46
N PRO A 166 -16.78 -18.92 -5.36
CA PRO A 166 -15.39 -18.62 -5.04
C PRO A 166 -15.05 -19.02 -3.60
N GLU A 167 -13.80 -19.45 -3.39
CA GLU A 167 -13.23 -19.78 -2.11
C GLU A 167 -12.33 -18.64 -1.62
N ALA A 168 -12.45 -18.28 -0.34
CA ALA A 168 -11.61 -17.24 0.25
C ALA A 168 -10.22 -17.82 0.57
N VAL A 169 -9.18 -17.23 -0.01
CA VAL A 169 -7.79 -17.72 0.11
C VAL A 169 -6.95 -16.72 0.89
N GLY A 170 -6.56 -17.06 2.12
CA GLY A 170 -5.61 -16.24 2.89
C GLY A 170 -4.21 -16.26 2.27
N MET A 171 -3.49 -15.13 2.29
CA MET A 171 -2.06 -15.14 1.89
C MET A 171 -1.13 -15.67 2.99
N THR A 172 -1.63 -15.79 4.22
CA THR A 172 -0.94 -16.37 5.37
C THR A 172 -1.86 -17.40 6.04
N ALA A 173 -1.30 -18.29 6.87
CA ALA A 173 -2.03 -19.35 7.57
C ALA A 173 -3.01 -18.84 8.66
N ALA A 174 -3.36 -17.56 8.65
CA ALA A 174 -4.35 -17.00 9.57
C ALA A 174 -5.72 -17.66 9.36
N PRO A 175 -6.54 -17.81 10.41
CA PRO A 175 -7.85 -18.44 10.29
C PRO A 175 -8.70 -17.68 9.26
N THR A 176 -8.99 -18.33 8.14
CA THR A 176 -10.01 -17.88 7.19
C THR A 176 -11.40 -18.13 7.81
N GLU A 177 -11.71 -17.51 8.94
CA GLU A 177 -13.07 -17.48 9.49
C GLU A 177 -13.97 -16.48 8.72
N SER A 178 -13.73 -16.32 7.41
CA SER A 178 -14.51 -15.46 6.52
C SER A 178 -15.67 -16.20 5.83
N ARG A 179 -15.89 -17.49 6.14
CA ARG A 179 -17.04 -18.21 5.58
C ARG A 179 -18.33 -17.64 6.15
N CYS A 180 -18.99 -16.77 5.37
CA CYS A 180 -20.42 -16.57 5.47
C CYS A 180 -21.13 -17.87 5.02
N ARG A 181 -21.17 -18.90 5.88
CA ARG A 181 -22.06 -20.06 5.69
C ARG A 181 -23.50 -19.65 6.01
N GLU A 182 -24.06 -18.68 5.28
CA GLU A 182 -25.47 -18.30 5.40
C GLU A 182 -26.15 -18.45 4.05
N ARG A 183 -26.27 -19.69 3.56
CA ARG A 183 -27.24 -20.02 2.49
C ARG A 183 -28.64 -20.35 3.05
N SER A 184 -28.88 -20.27 4.38
CA SER A 184 -30.14 -20.73 4.98
C SER A 184 -30.86 -19.77 5.94
N SER A 185 -30.25 -18.69 6.46
CA SER A 185 -30.93 -17.79 7.43
C SER A 185 -31.43 -16.46 6.86
N CYS A 186 -31.00 -16.04 5.66
CA CYS A 186 -31.48 -14.79 5.04
C CYS A 186 -32.79 -14.97 4.26
N ARG A 187 -33.73 -15.73 4.81
CA ARG A 187 -35.14 -15.72 4.39
C ARG A 187 -36.01 -15.51 5.63
N ARG A 188 -36.59 -14.30 5.70
CA ARG A 188 -37.78 -13.91 6.47
C ARG A 188 -37.57 -13.69 7.98
N SER A 189 -37.46 -12.42 8.33
CA SER A 189 -38.43 -11.80 9.24
C SER A 189 -38.81 -10.43 8.67
N ARG A 190 -40.10 -10.29 8.35
CA ARG A 190 -40.78 -9.00 8.29
C ARG A 190 -40.96 -8.50 9.72
#